data_AF-A0A4R8EIY6-F1
#
_entry.id   AF-A0A4R8EIY6-F1
#
_cell.length_a   1.000
_cell.length_b   1.000
_cell.length_c   1.000
_cell.angle_alpha   90.00
_cell.angle_beta   90.00
_cell.angle_gamma   90.00
#
_symmetry.space_group_name_H-M   'P 1'
#
loop_
_entity.id
_entity.type
_entity.pdbx_description
1 polymer ?
#
loop_
_entity_poly.entity_id
_entity_poly.type
_entity_poly.pdbx_seq_one_letter_code
_entity_poly.pdbx_strand_id
1 'polypeptide(L)'
;MKTTGDSNNVVSNGYLKWEELPIPVIGDGERFCETLVAKYFWDNRELSDLQKDEVKWAINEFSGRLLLLPRVTREFLAMLYERSEEINVRFPDSRSVYLLAVLKTYPSAQEEIDLLSASRLITIDSDDKSVGDNSLQEIGMQMYGFTSPLLSEYFYYYVKDHGLSFRKIIGEINLSEF
;
A
#
# COMPACT_ATOMS: atom_id res chain seq x y z
N MET A 1 20.92 31.95 -30.26
CA MET A 1 21.25 31.13 -29.07
C MET A 1 20.34 31.61 -27.94
N LYS A 2 19.48 30.81 -27.26
CA LYS A 2 19.35 29.33 -27.10
C LYS A 2 20.64 28.65 -26.60
N THR A 3 20.70 27.73 -25.62
CA THR A 3 19.79 27.10 -24.61
C THR A 3 20.70 26.20 -23.71
N THR A 4 20.40 25.68 -22.51
CA THR A 4 19.21 25.60 -21.61
C THR A 4 19.67 25.28 -20.16
N GLY A 5 18.78 25.44 -19.17
CA GLY A 5 18.73 24.58 -17.96
C GLY A 5 19.52 25.03 -16.72
N ASP A 6 19.13 24.68 -15.49
CA ASP A 6 17.90 23.98 -15.04
C ASP A 6 17.32 24.59 -13.76
N SER A 7 16.05 25.00 -13.83
CA SER A 7 15.20 25.22 -12.65
C SER A 7 14.46 23.91 -12.37
N ASN A 8 14.99 23.10 -11.45
CA ASN A 8 14.34 21.85 -11.05
C ASN A 8 12.94 22.12 -10.50
N ASN A 9 11.91 21.78 -11.28
CA ASN A 9 10.51 21.88 -10.90
C ASN A 9 10.18 20.84 -9.83
N VAL A 10 10.46 21.18 -8.57
CA VAL A 10 9.75 20.58 -7.44
C VAL A 10 8.29 21.02 -7.57
N VAL A 11 7.45 20.13 -8.12
CA VAL A 11 6.01 20.36 -8.25
C VAL A 11 5.46 20.53 -6.83
N SER A 12 5.16 21.77 -6.45
CA SER A 12 4.69 22.08 -5.10
C SER A 12 3.26 21.58 -4.93
N ASN A 13 3.11 20.31 -4.58
CA ASN A 13 1.81 19.69 -4.37
C ASN A 13 1.00 20.54 -3.37
N GLY A 14 -0.23 20.91 -3.73
CA GLY A 14 -0.99 21.94 -3.03
C GLY A 14 -1.16 21.63 -1.54
N TYR A 15 -1.36 20.35 -1.22
CA TYR A 15 -1.54 19.81 0.12
C TYR A 15 -0.39 20.11 1.11
N LEU A 16 0.84 20.34 0.63
CA LEU A 16 1.98 20.76 1.47
C LEU A 16 1.80 22.14 2.14
N LYS A 17 0.70 22.85 1.83
CA LYS A 17 0.30 24.11 2.46
C LYS A 17 -0.95 23.98 3.34
N TRP A 18 -1.50 22.77 3.49
CA TRP A 18 -2.79 22.49 4.14
C TRP A 18 -2.64 21.56 5.36
N GLU A 19 -1.71 20.61 5.32
CA GLU A 19 -1.33 19.78 6.47
C GLU A 19 0.20 19.79 6.68
N GLU A 20 0.63 19.64 7.93
CA GLU A 20 2.03 19.32 8.23
C GLU A 20 2.32 17.88 7.76
N LEU A 21 3.45 17.67 7.09
CA LEU A 21 3.87 16.32 6.73
C LEU A 21 4.14 15.49 8.00
N PRO A 22 3.63 14.26 8.10
CA PRO A 22 4.01 13.35 9.18
C PRO A 22 5.53 13.07 9.09
N ILE A 23 6.19 12.93 10.23
CA ILE A 23 7.57 12.46 10.31
C ILE A 23 7.52 10.92 10.30
N PRO A 24 7.96 10.22 9.24
CA PRO A 24 7.88 8.77 9.20
C PRO A 24 8.76 8.14 10.28
N VAL A 25 8.23 7.11 10.95
CA VAL A 25 9.00 6.28 11.86
C VAL A 25 9.18 4.93 11.19
N ILE A 26 10.39 4.59 10.79
CA ILE A 26 10.68 3.45 9.92
C ILE A 26 11.50 2.42 10.72
N GLY A 27 10.99 1.19 10.82
CA GLY A 27 11.74 0.03 11.33
C GLY A 27 12.79 -0.46 10.34
N ASP A 28 13.58 -1.44 10.74
CA ASP A 28 14.63 -2.03 9.88
C ASP A 28 14.16 -3.24 9.08
N GLY A 29 12.97 -3.77 9.35
CA GLY A 29 12.39 -4.94 8.68
C GLY A 29 12.81 -6.29 9.27
N GLU A 30 13.60 -6.32 10.36
CA GLU A 30 14.09 -7.58 10.94
C GLU A 30 12.93 -8.43 11.46
N ARG A 31 12.01 -7.83 12.24
CA ARG A 31 10.87 -8.53 12.84
C ARG A 31 9.83 -8.96 11.80
N PHE A 32 9.65 -8.18 10.73
CA PHE A 32 8.90 -8.59 9.55
C PHE A 32 9.52 -9.85 8.93
N CYS A 33 10.83 -9.84 8.66
CA CYS A 33 11.55 -10.98 8.09
C CYS A 33 11.48 -12.25 8.97
N GLU A 34 11.71 -12.12 10.29
CA GLU A 34 11.58 -13.24 11.24
C GLU A 34 10.17 -13.87 11.17
N THR A 35 9.14 -13.03 11.07
CA THR A 35 7.74 -13.49 11.02
C THR A 35 7.41 -14.21 9.72
N LEU A 36 7.99 -13.79 8.58
CA LEU A 36 7.85 -14.52 7.31
C LEU A 36 8.38 -15.94 7.43
N VAL A 37 9.62 -16.08 7.94
CA VAL A 37 10.29 -17.37 8.12
C VAL A 37 9.52 -18.26 9.10
N ALA A 38 9.09 -17.72 10.24
CA ALA A 38 8.51 -18.50 11.33
C ALA A 38 7.03 -18.90 11.14
N LYS A 39 6.27 -18.23 10.26
CA LYS A 39 4.83 -18.49 10.07
C LYS A 39 4.41 -18.87 8.65
N TYR A 40 5.07 -18.33 7.63
CA TYR A 40 4.60 -18.45 6.24
C TYR A 40 5.50 -19.33 5.37
N PHE A 41 6.76 -19.55 5.77
CA PHE A 41 7.69 -20.43 5.05
C PHE A 41 7.71 -21.83 5.69
N TRP A 42 7.16 -22.80 4.94
CA TRP A 42 6.91 -24.20 5.35
C TRP A 42 8.12 -25.01 5.85
N ASP A 43 9.34 -24.55 5.58
CA ASP A 43 10.60 -25.20 5.94
C ASP A 43 11.47 -24.38 6.92
N ASN A 44 10.95 -23.28 7.48
CA ASN A 44 11.72 -22.26 8.23
C ASN A 44 12.97 -21.79 7.47
N ARG A 45 12.94 -21.76 6.14
CA ARG A 45 14.05 -21.29 5.31
C ARG A 45 14.34 -19.82 5.60
N GLU A 46 15.54 -19.56 6.10
CA GLU A 46 16.03 -18.20 6.29
C GLU A 46 15.96 -17.41 4.96
N LEU A 47 15.45 -16.19 5.05
CA LEU A 47 15.60 -15.21 3.98
C LEU A 47 17.09 -14.94 3.76
N SER A 48 17.54 -14.94 2.50
CA SER A 48 18.90 -14.49 2.18
C SER A 48 19.05 -13.01 2.51
N ASP A 49 20.28 -12.56 2.78
CA ASP A 49 20.52 -11.16 3.19
C ASP A 49 20.06 -10.16 2.11
N LEU A 50 20.15 -10.54 0.83
CA LEU A 50 19.56 -9.79 -0.28
C LEU A 50 18.04 -9.59 -0.11
N GLN A 51 17.31 -10.62 0.28
CA GLN A 51 15.85 -10.53 0.48
C GLN A 51 15.49 -9.71 1.73
N LYS A 52 16.33 -9.74 2.79
CA LYS A 52 16.18 -8.87 3.97
C LYS A 52 16.39 -7.40 3.57
N ASP A 53 17.42 -7.10 2.79
CA ASP A 53 17.65 -5.78 2.23
C ASP A 53 16.50 -5.35 1.31
N GLU A 54 16.02 -6.21 0.41
CA GLU A 54 14.86 -5.93 -0.46
C GLU A 54 13.59 -5.63 0.34
N VAL A 55 13.31 -6.34 1.45
CA VAL A 55 12.20 -6.02 2.37
C VAL A 55 12.39 -4.64 3.00
N LYS A 56 13.61 -4.33 3.47
CA LYS A 56 13.95 -3.03 4.06
C LYS A 56 13.81 -1.89 3.05
N TRP A 57 14.24 -2.08 1.80
CA TRP A 57 13.99 -1.15 0.71
C TRP A 57 12.49 -0.98 0.44
N ALA A 58 11.72 -2.07 0.39
CA ALA A 58 10.28 -2.00 0.17
C ALA A 58 9.53 -1.25 1.30
N ILE A 59 9.94 -1.42 2.57
CA ILE A 59 9.39 -0.67 3.72
C ILE A 59 9.70 0.83 3.58
N ASN A 60 10.93 1.19 3.17
CA ASN A 60 11.31 2.58 2.92
C ASN A 60 10.51 3.17 1.73
N GLU A 61 10.38 2.44 0.62
CA GLU A 61 9.53 2.82 -0.51
C GLU A 61 8.07 3.02 -0.10
N PHE A 62 7.53 2.15 0.76
CA PHE A 62 6.15 2.26 1.24
C PHE A 62 5.96 3.55 2.04
N SER A 63 6.86 3.83 3.00
CA SER A 63 6.84 5.08 3.75
C SER A 63 6.94 6.31 2.85
N GLY A 64 7.77 6.27 1.81
CA GLY A 64 7.94 7.36 0.86
C GLY A 64 6.71 7.60 -0.03
N ARG A 65 6.04 6.53 -0.48
CA ARG A 65 4.77 6.62 -1.23
C ARG A 65 3.66 7.19 -0.35
N LEU A 66 3.56 6.75 0.91
CA LEU A 66 2.61 7.30 1.88
C LEU A 66 2.86 8.78 2.21
N LEU A 67 4.12 9.21 2.29
CA LEU A 67 4.49 10.59 2.62
C LEU A 67 4.06 11.60 1.55
N LEU A 68 3.95 11.17 0.29
CA LEU A 68 3.51 12.00 -0.83
C LEU A 68 1.98 12.17 -0.94
N LEU A 69 1.21 11.36 -0.20
CA LEU A 69 -0.26 11.40 -0.19
C LEU A 69 -0.81 12.41 0.83
N PRO A 70 -2.03 12.93 0.63
CA PRO A 70 -2.81 13.56 1.70
C PRO A 70 -3.13 12.59 2.85
N ARG A 71 -3.32 13.10 4.08
CA ARG A 71 -3.75 12.27 5.21
C ARG A 71 -5.08 11.56 4.96
N VAL A 72 -6.04 12.22 4.30
CA VAL A 72 -7.33 11.62 3.97
C VAL A 72 -7.16 10.36 3.12
N THR A 73 -6.26 10.39 2.14
CA THR A 73 -5.91 9.24 1.29
C THR A 73 -5.21 8.13 2.06
N ARG A 74 -4.34 8.46 3.03
CA ARG A 74 -3.71 7.47 3.93
C ARG A 74 -4.73 6.79 4.86
N GLU A 75 -5.64 7.56 5.46
CA GLU A 75 -6.73 7.03 6.30
C GLU A 75 -7.75 6.22 5.48
N PHE A 76 -7.96 6.58 4.21
CA PHE A 76 -8.79 5.84 3.28
C PHE A 76 -8.14 4.50 2.89
N LEU A 77 -6.83 4.45 2.62
CA LEU A 77 -6.10 3.19 2.44
C LEU A 77 -6.15 2.31 3.70
N ALA A 78 -5.97 2.90 4.89
CA ALA A 78 -6.12 2.17 6.15
C ALA A 78 -7.53 1.57 6.30
N MET A 79 -8.57 2.31 5.94
CA MET A 79 -9.95 1.84 5.89
C MET A 79 -10.15 0.70 4.87
N LEU A 80 -9.54 0.78 3.68
CA LEU A 80 -9.61 -0.30 2.69
C LEU A 80 -8.97 -1.58 3.24
N TYR A 81 -7.79 -1.52 3.87
CA TYR A 81 -7.19 -2.69 4.54
C TYR A 81 -8.07 -3.20 5.69
N GLU A 82 -8.59 -2.32 6.56
CA GLU A 82 -9.52 -2.68 7.66
C GLU A 82 -10.78 -3.42 7.19
N ARG A 83 -11.27 -3.09 5.98
CA ARG A 83 -12.48 -3.68 5.37
C ARG A 83 -12.18 -4.75 4.30
N SER A 84 -10.91 -5.08 4.05
CA SER A 84 -10.52 -6.04 3.02
C SER A 84 -10.86 -7.47 3.42
N GLU A 85 -11.48 -8.19 2.50
CA GLU A 85 -11.88 -9.59 2.67
C GLU A 85 -11.10 -10.48 1.67
N GLU A 86 -11.05 -11.78 1.94
CA GLU A 86 -10.65 -12.79 0.95
C GLU A 86 -11.85 -13.06 0.03
N ILE A 87 -12.23 -12.02 -0.75
CA ILE A 87 -13.39 -12.04 -1.65
C ILE A 87 -13.16 -13.00 -2.83
N ASN A 88 -11.91 -13.06 -3.30
CA ASN A 88 -11.37 -14.10 -4.17
C ASN A 88 -12.08 -14.29 -5.53
N VAL A 89 -12.82 -13.29 -6.06
CA VAL A 89 -13.45 -13.38 -7.40
C VAL A 89 -12.55 -12.80 -8.50
N ARG A 90 -11.94 -11.62 -8.28
CA ARG A 90 -10.94 -11.04 -9.20
C ARG A 90 -9.50 -11.18 -8.70
N PHE A 91 -9.29 -11.04 -7.39
CA PHE A 91 -7.97 -11.18 -6.76
C PHE A 91 -7.90 -12.48 -5.93
N PRO A 92 -7.48 -13.63 -6.49
CA PRO A 92 -7.43 -14.89 -5.76
C PRO A 92 -6.28 -14.95 -4.74
N ASP A 93 -5.17 -14.26 -5.00
CA ASP A 93 -3.94 -14.32 -4.20
C ASP A 93 -3.74 -13.08 -3.30
N SER A 94 -4.71 -12.16 -3.24
CA SER A 94 -4.63 -10.95 -2.40
C SER A 94 -6.02 -10.48 -1.97
N ARG A 95 -6.15 -9.97 -0.75
CA ARG A 95 -7.42 -9.42 -0.23
C ARG A 95 -7.94 -8.27 -1.10
N SER A 96 -9.25 -8.10 -1.14
CA SER A 96 -9.88 -7.03 -1.93
C SER A 96 -11.13 -6.45 -1.27
N VAL A 97 -11.69 -5.41 -1.90
CA VAL A 97 -12.99 -4.81 -1.56
C VAL A 97 -13.76 -4.54 -2.85
N TYR A 98 -15.06 -4.84 -2.91
CA TYR A 98 -15.90 -4.49 -4.06
C TYR A 98 -15.95 -2.97 -4.29
N LEU A 99 -15.50 -2.52 -5.48
CA LEU A 99 -15.42 -1.11 -5.88
C LEU A 99 -16.79 -0.42 -5.74
N LEU A 100 -17.86 -1.08 -6.18
CA LEU A 100 -19.23 -0.54 -6.12
C LEU A 100 -19.73 -0.35 -4.68
N ALA A 101 -19.24 -1.12 -3.70
CA ALA A 101 -19.59 -0.94 -2.29
C ALA A 101 -18.86 0.26 -1.67
N VAL A 102 -17.59 0.46 -2.04
CA VAL A 102 -16.78 1.62 -1.64
C VAL A 102 -17.38 2.91 -2.20
N LEU A 103 -17.62 3.00 -3.51
CA LEU A 103 -18.19 4.19 -4.15
C LEU A 103 -19.60 4.56 -3.64
N LYS A 104 -20.42 3.57 -3.23
CA LYS A 104 -21.73 3.81 -2.62
C LYS A 104 -21.66 4.31 -1.17
N THR A 105 -20.61 3.94 -0.44
CA THR A 105 -20.43 4.29 0.98
C THR A 105 -19.69 5.62 1.15
N TYR A 106 -18.81 5.95 0.20
CA TYR A 106 -17.89 7.09 0.24
C TYR A 106 -18.00 7.90 -1.07
N PRO A 107 -18.87 8.94 -1.13
CA PRO A 107 -19.16 9.66 -2.38
C PRO A 107 -17.97 10.32 -3.09
N SER A 108 -16.86 10.58 -2.37
CA SER A 108 -15.61 11.15 -2.92
C SER A 108 -14.51 10.11 -3.16
N ALA A 109 -14.79 8.81 -2.97
CA ALA A 109 -13.75 7.78 -3.00
C ALA A 109 -13.00 7.64 -4.33
N GLN A 110 -13.56 8.07 -5.47
CA GLN A 110 -12.87 7.93 -6.76
C GLN A 110 -11.54 8.69 -6.78
N GLU A 111 -11.50 9.91 -6.23
CA GLU A 111 -10.27 10.72 -6.19
C GLU A 111 -9.18 10.04 -5.32
N GLU A 112 -9.58 9.45 -4.19
CA GLU A 112 -8.68 8.71 -3.30
C GLU A 112 -8.19 7.39 -3.95
N ILE A 113 -9.08 6.68 -4.65
CA ILE A 113 -8.78 5.46 -5.41
C ILE A 113 -7.78 5.75 -6.54
N ASP A 114 -7.99 6.84 -7.29
CA ASP A 114 -7.12 7.25 -8.39
C ASP A 114 -5.71 7.63 -7.85
N LEU A 115 -5.63 8.35 -6.73
CA LEU A 115 -4.37 8.69 -6.05
C LEU A 115 -3.62 7.45 -5.54
N LEU A 116 -4.32 6.49 -4.94
CA LEU A 116 -3.72 5.25 -4.42
C LEU A 116 -3.26 4.32 -5.55
N SER A 117 -4.02 4.23 -6.63
CA SER A 117 -3.68 3.49 -7.85
C SER A 117 -2.46 4.10 -8.54
N ALA A 118 -2.43 5.43 -8.73
CA ALA A 118 -1.27 6.13 -9.26
C ALA A 118 0.00 5.97 -8.38
N SER A 119 -0.19 5.89 -7.06
CA SER A 119 0.88 5.61 -6.07
C SER A 119 1.25 4.13 -5.98
N ARG A 120 0.57 3.25 -6.73
CA ARG A 120 0.76 1.79 -6.79
C ARG A 120 0.58 1.08 -5.44
N LEU A 121 -0.33 1.58 -4.61
CA LEU A 121 -0.65 1.03 -3.29
C LEU A 121 -1.90 0.12 -3.30
N ILE A 122 -2.68 0.17 -4.40
CA ILE A 122 -3.81 -0.72 -4.70
C ILE A 122 -3.79 -1.04 -6.20
N THR A 123 -4.39 -2.17 -6.58
CA THR A 123 -4.70 -2.52 -7.97
C THR A 123 -6.22 -2.48 -8.18
N ILE A 124 -6.69 -2.04 -9.34
CA ILE A 124 -8.10 -2.12 -9.73
C ILE A 124 -8.21 -3.05 -10.93
N ASP A 125 -9.08 -4.06 -10.86
CA ASP A 125 -9.38 -4.86 -12.04
C ASP A 125 -10.23 -4.04 -13.02
N SER A 126 -9.65 -3.81 -14.19
CA SER A 126 -10.22 -3.04 -15.30
C SER A 126 -10.30 -3.84 -16.60
N ASP A 127 -10.05 -5.17 -16.59
CA ASP A 127 -10.08 -5.96 -17.81
C ASP A 127 -11.52 -6.39 -18.16
N ASP A 128 -12.13 -5.56 -19.01
CA ASP A 128 -13.52 -5.52 -19.49
C ASP A 128 -13.92 -6.72 -20.40
N LYS A 129 -13.40 -7.94 -20.13
CA LYS A 129 -13.32 -9.02 -21.14
C LYS A 129 -13.88 -10.40 -20.79
N SER A 130 -14.38 -10.63 -19.57
CA SER A 130 -14.83 -11.99 -19.17
C SER A 130 -16.18 -12.07 -18.44
N VAL A 131 -16.60 -11.04 -17.71
CA VAL A 131 -17.89 -11.05 -16.98
C VAL A 131 -18.60 -9.71 -17.12
N GLY A 132 -19.75 -9.72 -17.80
CA GLY A 132 -20.53 -8.53 -18.16
C GLY A 132 -21.38 -7.95 -17.02
N ASP A 133 -20.79 -7.75 -15.85
CA ASP A 133 -21.45 -7.06 -14.72
C ASP A 133 -20.44 -6.25 -13.90
N ASN A 134 -20.66 -4.93 -13.83
CA ASN A 134 -19.87 -3.99 -13.02
C ASN A 134 -19.99 -4.26 -11.51
N SER A 135 -20.90 -5.12 -11.07
CA SER A 135 -20.98 -5.56 -9.66
C SER A 135 -19.73 -6.29 -9.18
N LEU A 136 -18.94 -6.88 -10.09
CA LEU A 136 -17.76 -7.71 -9.79
C LEU A 136 -16.42 -6.97 -9.97
N GLN A 137 -16.40 -5.64 -9.98
CA GLN A 137 -15.15 -4.90 -9.91
C GLN A 137 -14.62 -4.85 -8.48
N GLU A 138 -13.34 -5.18 -8.31
CA GLU A 138 -12.65 -5.23 -7.02
C GLU A 138 -11.48 -4.24 -6.99
N ILE A 139 -11.22 -3.70 -5.80
CA ILE A 139 -9.98 -3.02 -5.44
C ILE A 139 -9.11 -4.05 -4.70
N GLY A 140 -8.07 -4.55 -5.34
CA GLY A 140 -7.09 -5.46 -4.75
C GLY A 140 -6.10 -4.70 -3.86
N MET A 141 -5.85 -5.21 -2.66
CA MET A 141 -4.86 -4.69 -1.71
C MET A 141 -3.43 -5.12 -2.09
N GLN A 142 -3.10 -4.97 -3.36
CA GLN A 142 -1.82 -5.36 -3.96
C GLN A 142 -0.97 -4.11 -4.20
N MET A 143 0.20 -4.09 -3.57
CA MET A 143 1.20 -3.02 -3.67
C MET A 143 2.23 -3.40 -4.73
N TYR A 144 2.36 -2.62 -5.81
CA TYR A 144 3.10 -3.07 -7.00
C TYR A 144 4.27 -2.18 -7.42
N GLY A 145 5.22 -2.81 -8.12
CA GLY A 145 6.48 -2.19 -8.54
C GLY A 145 7.32 -1.71 -7.36
N PHE A 146 7.40 -2.51 -6.29
CA PHE A 146 8.33 -2.38 -5.16
C PHE A 146 9.57 -3.25 -5.38
N THR A 147 10.65 -2.97 -4.66
CA THR A 147 11.86 -3.82 -4.62
C THR A 147 11.62 -5.25 -4.13
N SER A 148 10.69 -5.47 -3.19
CA SER A 148 10.29 -6.81 -2.74
C SER A 148 8.78 -7.04 -2.89
N PRO A 149 8.32 -8.18 -3.43
CA PRO A 149 6.90 -8.54 -3.43
C PRO A 149 6.43 -8.99 -2.03
N LEU A 150 7.34 -9.46 -1.17
CA LEU A 150 7.03 -9.99 0.17
C LEU A 150 6.28 -8.96 1.05
N LEU A 151 6.59 -7.67 0.90
CA LEU A 151 5.84 -6.64 1.61
C LEU A 151 4.38 -6.58 1.13
N SER A 152 4.11 -6.68 -0.18
CA SER A 152 2.72 -6.71 -0.68
C SER A 152 1.98 -7.98 -0.25
N GLU A 153 2.65 -9.13 -0.28
CA GLU A 153 2.03 -10.43 0.00
C GLU A 153 1.65 -10.56 1.48
N TYR A 154 2.53 -10.10 2.39
CA TYR A 154 2.41 -10.38 3.83
C TYR A 154 2.07 -9.18 4.71
N PHE A 155 2.05 -7.94 4.21
CA PHE A 155 1.76 -6.74 5.02
C PHE A 155 0.45 -6.86 5.83
N TYR A 156 -0.67 -7.24 5.19
CA TYR A 156 -1.94 -7.39 5.92
C TYR A 156 -1.83 -8.40 7.06
N TYR A 157 -1.32 -9.60 6.75
CA TYR A 157 -1.25 -10.69 7.72
C TYR A 157 -0.31 -10.34 8.88
N TYR A 158 0.86 -9.74 8.60
CA TYR A 158 1.78 -9.25 9.62
C TYR A 158 1.13 -8.25 10.60
N VAL A 159 0.36 -7.29 10.07
CA VAL A 159 -0.35 -6.29 10.86
C VAL A 159 -1.44 -6.93 11.73
N LYS A 160 -2.21 -7.87 11.17
CA LYS A 160 -3.25 -8.60 11.91
C LYS A 160 -2.66 -9.49 13.01
N ASP A 161 -1.63 -10.26 12.70
CA ASP A 161 -1.00 -11.24 13.59
C ASP A 161 -0.33 -10.60 14.81
N HIS A 162 0.12 -9.35 14.67
CA HIS A 162 0.70 -8.57 15.76
C HIS A 162 -0.29 -7.63 16.45
N GLY A 163 -1.57 -7.64 16.05
CA GLY A 163 -2.60 -6.76 16.62
C GLY A 163 -2.35 -5.26 16.34
N LEU A 164 -1.58 -4.95 15.30
CA LEU A 164 -1.19 -3.58 14.96
C LEU A 164 -2.34 -2.83 14.26
N SER A 165 -2.28 -1.50 14.31
CA SER A 165 -3.29 -0.63 13.70
C SER A 165 -2.86 -0.17 12.31
N PHE A 166 -3.67 -0.48 11.29
CA PHE A 166 -3.49 0.07 9.93
C PHE A 166 -3.47 1.60 9.94
N ARG A 167 -4.22 2.27 10.83
CA ARG A 167 -4.22 3.75 10.93
C ARG A 167 -2.92 4.30 11.50
N LYS A 168 -2.32 3.63 12.49
CA LYS A 168 -0.99 3.98 13.02
C LYS A 168 0.08 3.77 11.94
N ILE A 169 0.06 2.62 11.27
CA ILE A 169 1.10 2.26 10.29
C ILE A 169 0.99 3.09 9.01
N ILE A 170 -0.23 3.27 8.50
CA ILE A 170 -0.48 3.92 7.21
C ILE A 170 -0.78 5.41 7.40
N GLY A 171 -1.77 5.76 8.24
CA GLY A 171 -2.20 7.14 8.47
C GLY A 171 -1.12 8.05 9.06
N GLU A 172 -0.42 7.56 10.10
CA GLU A 172 0.67 8.27 10.79
C GLU A 172 2.07 7.93 10.22
N ILE A 173 2.17 7.01 9.25
CA ILE A 173 3.43 6.49 8.67
C ILE A 173 4.39 5.94 9.76
N ASN A 174 3.84 5.18 10.70
CA ASN A 174 4.58 4.61 11.82
C ASN A 174 4.78 3.10 11.66
N LEU A 175 5.86 2.76 10.96
CA LEU A 175 6.38 1.42 10.65
C LEU A 175 7.43 0.97 11.69
N SER A 176 7.45 1.51 12.91
CA SER A 176 8.45 1.15 13.95
C SER A 176 8.35 -0.29 14.48
N GLU A 177 7.32 -1.03 14.05
CA GLU A 177 7.02 -2.40 14.46
C GLU A 177 7.37 -3.42 13.36
N PHE A 178 8.06 -3.01 12.29
CA PHE A 178 8.46 -3.85 11.13
C PHE A 178 9.96 -4.16 11.15
#